data_AF-A0A9E6ZFH2-F1
#
_entry.id   AF-A0A9E6ZFH2-F1
#
_cell.length_a   1.000
_cell.length_b   1.000
_cell.length_c   1.000
_cell.angle_alpha   90.00
_cell.angle_beta   90.00
_cell.angle_gamma   90.00
#
_symmetry.space_group_name_H-M   'P 1'
#
loop_
_entity.id
_entity.type
_entity.pdbx_description
1 polymer ?
#
loop_
_entity_poly.entity_id
_entity_poly.type
_entity_poly.pdbx_seq_one_letter_code
_entity_poly.pdbx_strand_id
1 'polypeptide(L)'
;MDDAQVRLVQDSWARINPLGMRFVRDFYARLFDSHPELEGLFPDDMASQENLLYRMFNSAVSSVSSPAIFDSMMTRLGIQHGEYGLTQEHYAVFTRSMLQTMQETLDAEWTADHEDAWQEMFQEMCGRMLAA
;
A
#
# COMPACT_ATOMS: atom_id res chain seq x y z
N MET A 1 -2.77 -14.04 -5.64
CA MET A 1 -2.85 -14.42 -4.21
C MET A 1 -3.70 -15.65 -4.00
N ASP A 2 -3.27 -16.56 -3.13
CA ASP A 2 -4.08 -17.68 -2.64
C ASP A 2 -4.85 -17.34 -1.33
N ASP A 3 -5.72 -18.25 -0.88
CA ASP A 3 -6.54 -18.06 0.32
C ASP A 3 -5.72 -17.86 1.60
N ALA A 4 -4.50 -18.41 1.69
CA ALA A 4 -3.65 -18.28 2.87
C ALA A 4 -3.01 -16.89 2.91
N GLN A 5 -2.49 -16.42 1.76
CA GLN A 5 -1.95 -15.06 1.62
C GLN A 5 -3.02 -14.01 1.88
N VAL A 6 -4.24 -14.21 1.36
CA VAL A 6 -5.38 -13.30 1.62
C VAL A 6 -5.65 -13.17 3.13
N ARG A 7 -5.68 -14.29 3.86
CA ARG A 7 -5.87 -14.27 5.32
C ARG A 7 -4.74 -13.56 6.04
N LEU A 8 -3.48 -13.82 5.67
CA LEU A 8 -2.32 -13.15 6.28
C LEU A 8 -2.39 -11.63 6.09
N VAL A 9 -2.72 -11.15 4.89
CA VAL A 9 -2.90 -9.71 4.62
C VAL A 9 -4.04 -9.14 5.46
N GLN A 10 -5.18 -9.80 5.52
CA GLN A 10 -6.34 -9.32 6.28
C GLN A 10 -6.09 -9.30 7.79
N ASP A 11 -5.51 -10.37 8.34
CA ASP A 11 -5.25 -10.52 9.77
C ASP A 11 -4.15 -9.54 10.24
N SER A 12 -3.07 -9.41 9.48
CA SER A 12 -2.00 -8.45 9.80
C SER A 12 -2.47 -7.00 9.65
N TRP A 13 -3.25 -6.69 8.61
CA TRP A 13 -3.88 -5.37 8.49
C TRP A 13 -4.81 -5.08 9.66
N ALA A 14 -5.59 -6.04 10.14
CA ALA A 14 -6.48 -5.84 11.29
C ALA A 14 -5.73 -5.45 12.57
N ARG A 15 -4.44 -5.79 12.69
CA ARG A 15 -3.56 -5.38 13.79
C ARG A 15 -2.95 -4.00 13.57
N ILE A 16 -2.65 -3.63 12.32
CA ILE A 16 -2.11 -2.32 11.94
C ILE A 16 -3.19 -1.23 11.96
N ASN A 17 -4.38 -1.54 11.45
CA ASN A 17 -5.48 -0.60 11.21
C ASN A 17 -5.87 0.27 12.42
N PRO A 18 -5.89 -0.23 13.68
CA PRO A 18 -6.16 0.60 14.87
C PRO A 18 -5.17 1.76 15.08
N LEU A 19 -3.97 1.71 14.51
CA LEU A 19 -3.01 2.82 14.55
C LEU A 19 -3.44 4.00 13.66
N GLY A 20 -4.31 3.74 12.67
CA GLY A 20 -4.90 4.76 11.80
C GLY A 20 -3.86 5.64 11.13
N MET A 21 -4.03 6.96 11.27
CA MET A 21 -3.15 7.95 10.64
C MET A 21 -1.70 7.88 11.13
N ARG A 22 -1.45 7.34 12.33
CA ARG A 22 -0.07 7.20 12.82
C ARG A 22 0.74 6.29 11.90
N PHE A 23 0.19 5.13 11.53
CA PHE A 23 0.86 4.21 10.61
C PHE A 23 1.17 4.85 9.26
N VAL A 24 0.20 5.61 8.71
CA VAL A 24 0.37 6.27 7.41
C VAL A 24 1.43 7.38 7.46
N ARG A 25 1.51 8.12 8.58
CA ARG A 25 2.57 9.11 8.80
C ARG A 25 3.94 8.46 8.91
N ASP A 26 4.05 7.37 9.64
CA ASP A 26 5.30 6.61 9.78
C ASP A 26 5.77 6.12 8.39
N PHE A 27 4.83 5.69 7.53
CA PHE A 27 5.11 5.36 6.14
C PHE A 27 5.62 6.55 5.32
N TYR A 28 4.91 7.69 5.33
CA TYR A 28 5.32 8.86 4.54
C TYR A 28 6.67 9.43 5.01
N ALA A 29 6.89 9.48 6.33
CA ALA A 29 8.16 9.88 6.91
C ALA A 29 9.29 9.00 6.38
N ARG A 30 9.11 7.67 6.34
CA ARG A 30 10.11 6.75 5.78
C ARG A 30 10.33 6.97 4.28
N LEU A 31 9.24 7.10 3.53
CA LEU A 31 9.30 7.28 2.08
C LEU A 31 10.15 8.50 1.72
N PHE A 32 9.90 9.63 2.37
CA PHE A 32 10.58 10.90 2.08
C PHE A 32 11.98 10.99 2.71
N ASP A 33 12.24 10.31 3.83
CA ASP A 33 13.59 10.19 4.38
C ASP A 33 14.50 9.39 3.44
N SER A 34 13.96 8.33 2.83
CA SER A 34 14.73 7.47 1.90
C SER A 34 14.80 8.02 0.47
N HIS A 35 13.76 8.73 0.02
CA HIS A 35 13.59 9.22 -1.36
C HIS A 35 12.99 10.64 -1.35
N PRO A 36 13.74 11.65 -0.90
CA PRO A 36 13.25 13.02 -0.75
C PRO A 36 12.79 13.65 -2.07
N GLU A 37 13.29 13.17 -3.22
CA GLU A 37 12.86 13.60 -4.54
C GLU A 37 11.38 13.32 -4.83
N LEU A 38 10.76 12.38 -4.11
CA LEU A 38 9.35 12.04 -4.28
C LEU A 38 8.40 13.00 -3.57
N GLU A 39 8.87 13.79 -2.61
CA GLU A 39 8.03 14.70 -1.81
C GLU A 39 7.25 15.68 -2.73
N GLY A 40 7.91 16.18 -3.79
CA GLY A 40 7.30 17.09 -4.76
C GLY A 40 6.21 16.47 -5.66
N LEU A 41 5.99 15.15 -5.59
CA LEU A 41 4.89 14.47 -6.29
C LEU A 41 3.60 14.43 -5.45
N PHE A 42 3.68 14.77 -4.17
CA PHE A 42 2.53 14.78 -3.26
C PHE A 42 1.98 16.20 -3.05
N PRO A 43 0.69 16.35 -2.71
CA PRO A 43 0.10 17.65 -2.47
C PRO A 43 0.62 18.28 -1.17
N ASP A 44 0.55 19.62 -1.08
CA ASP A 44 0.87 20.36 0.16
C ASP A 44 -0.01 19.93 1.35
N ASP A 45 -1.28 19.59 1.09
CA ASP A 45 -2.20 19.06 2.11
C ASP A 45 -1.97 17.56 2.35
N MET A 46 -0.90 17.26 3.07
CA MET A 46 -0.55 15.89 3.45
C MET A 46 -1.59 15.24 4.37
N ALA A 47 -2.35 16.00 5.16
CA ALA A 47 -3.37 15.42 6.04
C ALA A 47 -4.52 14.78 5.24
N SER A 48 -4.95 15.42 4.15
CA SER A 48 -5.91 14.83 3.22
C SER A 48 -5.32 13.62 2.50
N GLN A 49 -4.05 13.69 2.09
CA GLN A 49 -3.36 12.60 1.43
C GLN A 49 -3.20 11.36 2.33
N GLU A 50 -2.84 11.55 3.60
CA GLU A 50 -2.78 10.48 4.62
C GLU A 50 -4.13 9.76 4.75
N ASN A 51 -5.23 10.52 4.78
CA ASN A 51 -6.58 9.98 4.87
C ASN A 51 -6.95 9.17 3.62
N LEU A 52 -6.62 9.69 2.44
CA LEU A 52 -6.83 8.98 1.17
C LEU A 52 -6.11 7.65 1.15
N LEU A 53 -4.83 7.62 1.52
CA LEU A 53 -4.03 6.38 1.53
C LEU A 53 -4.62 5.36 2.51
N TYR A 54 -4.94 5.77 3.73
CA TYR A 54 -5.56 4.89 4.72
C TYR A 54 -6.88 4.29 4.25
N ARG A 55 -7.77 5.10 3.68
CA ARG A 55 -9.07 4.63 3.16
C ARG A 55 -8.89 3.68 1.97
N MET A 56 -7.89 3.95 1.14
CA MET A 56 -7.52 3.09 0.01
C MET A 56 -7.09 1.71 0.53
N PHE A 57 -6.16 1.62 1.49
CA PHE A 57 -5.73 0.33 2.03
C PHE A 57 -6.87 -0.45 2.69
N ASN A 58 -7.72 0.22 3.47
CA ASN A 58 -8.89 -0.44 4.07
C ASN A 58 -9.81 -1.06 3.00
N SER A 59 -10.01 -0.35 1.88
CA SER A 59 -10.84 -0.83 0.78
C SER A 59 -10.15 -1.94 -0.01
N ALA A 60 -8.85 -1.82 -0.28
CA ALA A 60 -8.07 -2.82 -1.00
C ALA A 60 -8.00 -4.15 -0.22
N VAL A 61 -7.66 -4.11 1.07
CA VAL A 61 -7.59 -5.30 1.94
C VAL A 61 -8.97 -5.96 2.11
N SER A 62 -10.03 -5.16 2.21
CA SER A 62 -11.40 -5.70 2.30
C SER A 62 -11.88 -6.34 1.00
N SER A 63 -11.36 -5.90 -0.16
CA SER A 63 -11.80 -6.37 -1.47
C SER A 63 -10.90 -7.43 -2.09
N VAL A 64 -9.73 -7.72 -1.52
CA VAL A 64 -8.77 -8.70 -2.07
C VAL A 64 -9.37 -10.11 -2.20
N SER A 65 -10.36 -10.46 -1.37
CA SER A 65 -11.13 -11.71 -1.48
C SER A 65 -12.23 -11.69 -2.55
N SER A 66 -12.32 -10.61 -3.35
CA SER A 66 -13.32 -10.39 -4.39
C SER A 66 -12.66 -9.81 -5.65
N PRO A 67 -12.11 -10.67 -6.53
CA PRO A 67 -11.28 -10.25 -7.67
C PRO A 67 -11.91 -9.16 -8.54
N ALA A 68 -13.21 -9.24 -8.82
CA ALA A 68 -13.89 -8.25 -9.66
C ALA A 68 -13.97 -6.86 -9.02
N ILE A 69 -14.18 -6.78 -7.70
CA ILE A 69 -14.24 -5.51 -6.96
C ILE A 69 -12.82 -4.92 -6.87
N PHE A 70 -11.85 -5.76 -6.52
CA PHE A 70 -10.46 -5.37 -6.43
C PHE A 70 -9.93 -4.82 -7.76
N ASP A 71 -10.20 -5.52 -8.87
CA ASP A 71 -9.77 -5.12 -10.21
C ASP A 71 -10.37 -3.78 -10.66
N SER A 72 -11.68 -3.61 -10.46
CA SER A 72 -12.36 -2.35 -10.78
C SER A 72 -11.79 -1.18 -9.95
N MET A 73 -11.48 -1.41 -8.68
CA MET A 73 -10.88 -0.40 -7.80
C MET A 73 -9.45 -0.03 -8.26
N MET A 74 -8.59 -1.03 -8.51
CA MET A 74 -7.21 -0.79 -8.93
C MET A 74 -7.15 -0.13 -10.31
N THR A 75 -8.03 -0.49 -11.24
CA THR A 75 -8.14 0.15 -12.56
C THR A 75 -8.44 1.65 -12.42
N ARG A 76 -9.43 2.00 -11.59
CA ARG A 76 -9.79 3.40 -11.37
C ARG A 76 -8.65 4.20 -10.72
N LEU A 77 -7.93 3.60 -9.78
CA LEU A 77 -6.75 4.21 -9.18
C LEU A 77 -5.62 4.38 -10.21
N GLY A 78 -5.39 3.38 -11.06
CA GLY A 78 -4.41 3.40 -12.13
C GLY A 78 -4.61 4.54 -13.10
N ILE A 79 -5.85 4.77 -13.56
CA ILE A 79 -6.19 5.91 -14.43
C ILE A 79 -5.78 7.25 -13.79
N GLN A 80 -6.06 7.43 -12.49
CA GLN A 80 -5.67 8.65 -11.76
C GLN A 80 -4.14 8.76 -11.60
N HIS A 81 -3.46 7.63 -11.34
CA HIS A 81 -2.02 7.61 -11.15
C HIS A 81 -1.24 7.78 -12.46
N GLY A 82 -1.84 7.41 -13.60
CA GLY A 82 -1.29 7.63 -14.94
C GLY A 82 -1.10 9.12 -15.26
N GLU A 83 -1.94 10.00 -14.70
CA GLU A 83 -1.80 11.46 -14.86
C GLU A 83 -0.53 12.01 -14.19
N TYR A 84 0.02 11.30 -13.20
CA TYR A 84 1.23 11.71 -12.48
C TYR A 84 2.52 11.16 -13.11
N GLY A 85 2.43 10.35 -14.17
CA GLY A 85 3.60 9.79 -14.84
C GLY A 85 4.42 8.83 -13.97
N LEU A 86 3.76 8.12 -13.04
CA LEU A 86 4.45 7.19 -12.15
C LEU A 86 5.07 6.01 -12.91
N THR A 87 6.31 5.68 -12.58
CA THR A 87 7.06 4.59 -13.19
C THR A 87 7.02 3.34 -12.33
N GLN A 88 7.42 2.21 -12.89
CA GLN A 88 7.61 0.97 -12.12
C GLN A 88 8.60 1.15 -10.95
N GLU A 89 9.60 2.01 -11.11
CA GLU A 89 10.57 2.33 -10.06
C GLU A 89 9.91 3.06 -8.88
N HIS A 90 9.01 4.02 -9.14
CA HIS A 90 8.25 4.68 -8.08
C HIS A 90 7.41 3.68 -7.27
N TYR A 91 6.74 2.73 -7.94
CA TYR A 91 5.99 1.67 -7.26
C TYR A 91 6.88 0.73 -6.43
N ALA A 92 8.08 0.42 -6.92
CA ALA A 92 9.04 -0.41 -6.18
C ALA A 92 9.53 0.28 -4.90
N VAL A 93 9.81 1.59 -4.97
CA VAL A 93 10.17 2.42 -3.80
C VAL A 93 9.01 2.49 -2.80
N PHE A 94 7.79 2.73 -3.28
CA PHE A 94 6.58 2.72 -2.45
C PHE A 94 6.43 1.39 -1.72
N THR A 95 6.51 0.28 -2.45
CA THR A 95 6.34 -1.08 -1.92
C THR A 95 7.36 -1.39 -0.83
N ARG A 96 8.64 -1.09 -1.09
CA ARG A 96 9.71 -1.32 -0.11
C ARG A 96 9.49 -0.51 1.17
N SER A 97 9.16 0.77 1.03
CA SER A 97 8.93 1.66 2.18
C SER A 97 7.72 1.22 2.99
N MET A 98 6.67 0.76 2.33
CA MET A 98 5.47 0.26 3.00
C MET A 98 5.75 -1.04 3.77
N LEU A 99 6.43 -2.02 3.14
CA LEU A 99 6.80 -3.29 3.77
C LEU A 99 7.68 -3.06 5.00
N GLN A 100 8.68 -2.18 4.92
CA GLN A 100 9.51 -1.82 6.06
C GLN A 100 8.69 -1.19 7.20
N THR A 101 7.73 -0.33 6.85
CA THR A 101 6.85 0.29 7.85
C THR A 101 5.95 -0.75 8.52
N MET A 102 5.42 -1.71 7.77
CA MET A 102 4.62 -2.82 8.31
C MET A 102 5.48 -3.73 9.21
N GLN A 103 6.69 -4.06 8.78
CA GLN A 103 7.64 -4.86 9.55
C GLN A 103 7.97 -4.20 10.90
N GLU A 104 8.30 -2.91 10.91
CA GLU A 104 8.58 -2.20 12.17
C GLU A 104 7.33 -2.03 13.05
N THR A 105 6.15 -1.95 12.44
CA THR A 105 4.89 -1.82 13.16
C THR A 105 4.49 -3.12 13.86
N LEU A 106 4.68 -4.26 13.21
CA LEU A 106 4.31 -5.58 13.74
C LEU A 106 5.45 -6.24 14.53
N ASP A 107 6.69 -5.78 14.34
CA ASP A 107 7.89 -6.19 15.07
C ASP A 107 8.00 -7.72 15.19
N ALA A 108 7.89 -8.27 16.40
CA ALA A 108 8.00 -9.71 16.65
C ALA A 108 6.90 -10.56 15.99
N GLU A 109 5.79 -9.95 15.56
CA GLU A 109 4.71 -10.65 14.86
C GLU A 109 4.93 -10.73 13.34
N TRP A 110 5.86 -9.96 12.79
CA TRP A 110 6.19 -10.00 11.38
C TRP A 110 6.99 -11.26 11.04
N THR A 111 6.59 -11.96 9.99
CA THR A 111 7.24 -13.20 9.52
C THR A 111 7.50 -13.14 8.02
N ALA A 112 8.32 -14.08 7.50
CA ALA A 112 8.54 -14.21 6.07
C ALA A 112 7.22 -14.40 5.29
N ASP A 113 6.27 -15.19 5.83
CA ASP A 113 4.96 -15.38 5.20
C ASP A 113 4.15 -14.07 5.11
N HIS A 114 4.28 -13.17 6.09
CA HIS A 114 3.65 -11.85 6.01
C HIS A 114 4.28 -11.02 4.89
N GLU A 115 5.61 -11.03 4.81
CA GLU A 115 6.34 -10.32 3.76
C GLU A 115 5.97 -10.83 2.37
N ASP A 116 5.97 -12.14 2.15
CA ASP A 116 5.60 -12.76 0.88
C ASP A 116 4.15 -12.42 0.50
N ALA A 117 3.22 -12.49 1.46
CA ALA A 117 1.80 -12.18 1.21
C ALA A 117 1.59 -10.71 0.84
N TRP A 118 2.24 -9.77 1.53
CA TRP A 118 2.14 -8.35 1.21
C TRP A 118 2.89 -7.99 -0.07
N GLN A 119 4.03 -8.62 -0.38
CA GLN A 119 4.71 -8.45 -1.66
C GLN A 119 3.80 -8.85 -2.83
N GLU A 120 3.14 -10.01 -2.73
CA GLU A 120 2.19 -10.46 -3.75
C GLU A 120 1.00 -9.48 -3.89
N MET A 121 0.45 -9.00 -2.77
CA MET A 121 -0.62 -7.98 -2.77
C MET A 121 -0.17 -6.72 -3.52
N PHE A 122 1.01 -6.18 -3.21
CA PHE A 122 1.53 -4.99 -3.88
C PHE A 122 1.83 -5.22 -5.35
N GLN A 123 2.32 -6.40 -5.72
CA GLN A 123 2.54 -6.78 -7.11
C GLN A 123 1.21 -6.79 -7.88
N GLU A 124 0.14 -7.36 -7.32
CA GLU A 124 -1.19 -7.34 -7.94
C GLU A 124 -1.75 -5.92 -8.05
N MET A 125 -1.63 -5.09 -7.01
CA MET A 125 -2.08 -3.69 -7.02
C MET A 125 -1.35 -2.90 -8.11
N CYS A 126 -0.01 -2.89 -8.07
CA CYS A 126 0.82 -2.10 -8.98
C CYS A 126 0.67 -2.59 -10.42
N GLY A 127 0.60 -3.90 -10.64
CA GLY A 127 0.41 -4.48 -11.98
C GLY A 127 -0.89 -4.03 -12.63
N ARG A 128 -2.00 -4.04 -11.88
CA ARG A 128 -3.31 -3.57 -12.37
C ARG A 128 -3.33 -2.06 -12.59
N MET A 129 -2.73 -1.29 -11.68
CA MET A 129 -2.66 0.17 -11.81
C MET A 129 -1.81 0.61 -13.01
N LEU A 130 -0.71 -0.09 -13.30
CA LEU A 130 0.16 0.17 -14.46
C LEU A 130 -0.48 -0.24 -15.79
N ALA A 131 -1.43 -1.17 -15.77
CA ALA A 131 -2.11 -1.68 -16.96
C ALA A 131 -3.41 -0.92 -17.31
N ALA A 132 -3.85 0.00 -16.44
CA ALA A 132 -5.07 0.78 -16.59
C ALA A 132 -4.92 1.94 -17.59
#